data_AF-A0A377J8K5-F1
#
_entry.id   AF-A0A377J8K5-F1
#
_cell.length_a   1.000
_cell.length_b   1.000
_cell.length_c   1.000
_cell.angle_alpha   90.00
_cell.angle_beta   90.00
_cell.angle_gamma   90.00
#
_symmetry.space_group_name_H-M   'P 1'
#
loop_
_entity.id
_entity.type
_entity.pdbx_description
1 polymer ?
#
loop_
_entity_poly.entity_id
_entity_poly.type
_entity_poly.pdbx_seq_one_letter_code
_entity_poly.pdbx_strand_id
1 'polypeptide(L)'
;MKKTALIYGALGLIPFVALGMLLPLWPDAWQHGLVYAFNSYSAMILAFLSGAVWGMAISGAGADKPSNGLTVGIVFSLVAVGALLMPLPYSLYMLIASFALLFLLEVVLMFKGIYPFWYTMMRALLTAVVVVCHLFLIYWLNDISVMPMSVSPA
;
A
#
# COMPACT_ATOMS: atom_id res chain seq x y z
N MET A 1 -21.57 6.84 8.37
CA MET A 1 -20.35 6.01 8.15
C MET A 1 -19.54 6.40 6.90
N LYS A 2 -20.16 6.61 5.72
CA LYS A 2 -19.45 6.97 4.47
C LYS A 2 -18.46 8.14 4.60
N LYS A 3 -18.90 9.29 5.15
CA LYS A 3 -18.05 10.49 5.31
C LYS A 3 -16.80 10.20 6.17
N THR A 4 -16.98 9.48 7.28
CA THR A 4 -15.90 9.05 8.16
C THR A 4 -14.89 8.16 7.44
N ALA A 5 -15.36 7.18 6.67
CA ALA A 5 -14.48 6.29 5.90
C ALA A 5 -13.64 7.06 4.87
N LEU A 6 -14.25 8.03 4.16
CA LEU A 6 -13.53 8.87 3.20
C LEU A 6 -12.44 9.71 3.87
N ILE A 7 -12.75 10.34 5.02
CA ILE A 7 -11.78 11.15 5.77
C ILE A 7 -10.64 10.28 6.26
N TYR A 8 -10.93 9.16 6.92
CA TYR A 8 -9.88 8.31 7.49
C TYR A 8 -9.04 7.63 6.42
N GLY A 9 -9.65 7.23 5.30
CA GLY A 9 -8.92 6.72 4.14
C GLY A 9 -7.95 7.75 3.57
N ALA A 10 -8.38 9.02 3.44
CA ALA A 10 -7.52 10.10 2.97
C ALA A 10 -6.40 10.44 3.98
N LEU A 11 -6.68 10.46 5.28
CA LEU A 11 -5.67 10.67 6.33
C LEU A 11 -4.60 9.57 6.32
N GLY A 12 -4.98 8.34 5.98
CA GLY A 12 -4.04 7.23 5.79
C GLY A 12 -3.03 7.45 4.65
N LEU A 13 -3.23 8.42 3.76
CA LEU A 13 -2.26 8.76 2.72
C LEU A 13 -1.12 9.66 3.22
N ILE A 14 -1.26 10.29 4.39
CA ILE A 14 -0.29 11.27 4.89
C ILE A 14 1.13 10.67 4.94
N PRO A 15 1.37 9.48 5.51
CA PRO A 15 2.74 8.96 5.56
C PRO A 15 3.28 8.52 4.20
N PHE A 16 2.43 8.09 3.25
CA PHE A 16 2.88 7.79 1.88
C PHE A 16 3.39 9.05 1.18
N VAL A 17 2.67 10.18 1.33
CA VAL A 17 3.09 11.45 0.73
C VAL A 17 4.34 11.99 1.44
N ALA A 18 4.32 12.02 2.77
CA ALA A 18 5.39 12.61 3.57
C ALA A 18 6.72 11.85 3.45
N LEU A 19 6.68 10.52 3.45
CA LEU A 19 7.87 9.67 3.44
C LEU A 19 8.30 9.25 2.02
N GLY A 20 7.39 9.30 1.05
CA GLY A 20 7.64 8.91 -0.35
C GLY A 20 7.80 10.13 -1.27
N MET A 21 6.70 10.81 -1.59
CA MET A 21 6.72 11.95 -2.54
C MET A 21 7.59 13.12 -2.07
N LEU A 22 7.57 13.42 -0.76
CA LEU A 22 8.35 14.52 -0.20
C LEU A 22 9.76 14.09 0.24
N LEU A 23 10.16 12.84 -0.01
CA LEU A 23 11.49 12.33 0.35
C LEU A 23 12.65 13.30 -0.04
N PRO A 24 12.68 13.88 -1.26
CA PRO A 24 13.76 14.79 -1.67
C PRO A 24 13.87 16.09 -0.88
N LEU A 25 12.81 16.48 -0.16
CA LEU A 25 12.79 17.71 0.63
C LEU A 25 13.38 17.50 2.03
N TRP A 26 13.56 16.25 2.45
CA TRP A 26 14.13 15.91 3.74
C TRP A 26 15.67 15.88 3.69
N PRO A 27 16.35 16.16 4.81
CA PRO A 27 17.81 16.08 4.89
C PRO A 27 18.33 14.69 4.46
N ASP A 28 19.41 14.66 3.69
CA ASP A 28 20.01 13.42 3.16
C ASP A 28 20.31 12.39 4.25
N ALA A 29 20.75 12.86 5.43
CA ALA A 29 21.03 12.03 6.59
C ALA A 29 19.81 11.21 7.09
N TRP A 30 18.59 11.63 6.75
CA TRP A 30 17.35 10.97 7.17
C TRP A 30 16.75 10.09 6.08
N GLN A 31 17.06 10.34 4.81
CA GLN A 31 16.37 9.72 3.68
C GLN A 31 16.41 8.19 3.74
N HIS A 32 17.55 7.60 4.12
CA HIS A 32 17.66 6.15 4.28
C HIS A 32 16.65 5.60 5.29
N GLY A 33 16.54 6.23 6.47
CA GLY A 33 15.57 5.83 7.50
C GLY A 33 14.11 6.05 7.06
N LEU A 34 13.84 7.14 6.34
CA LEU A 34 12.51 7.47 5.82
C LEU A 34 12.03 6.46 4.76
N VAL A 35 12.94 5.93 3.94
CA VAL A 35 12.63 4.86 2.97
C VAL A 35 12.18 3.58 3.70
N TYR A 36 12.87 3.17 4.78
CA TYR A 36 12.43 2.03 5.59
C TYR A 36 11.11 2.29 6.30
N ALA A 37 10.90 3.52 6.79
CA ALA A 37 9.63 3.91 7.41
C ALA A 37 8.48 3.86 6.40
N PHE A 38 8.69 4.34 5.17
CA PHE A 38 7.73 4.24 4.07
C PHE A 38 7.39 2.78 3.75
N ASN A 39 8.41 1.92 3.61
CA ASN A 39 8.23 0.50 3.30
C ASN A 39 7.46 -0.23 4.42
N SER A 40 7.82 0.04 5.68
CA SER A 40 7.17 -0.52 6.86
C SER A 40 5.71 -0.08 6.97
N TYR A 41 5.44 1.21 6.76
CA TYR A 41 4.08 1.74 6.77
C TYR A 41 3.23 1.13 5.65
N SER A 42 3.80 0.96 4.46
CA SER A 42 3.14 0.32 3.31
C SER A 42 2.72 -1.10 3.64
N ALA A 43 3.60 -1.90 4.25
CA ALA A 43 3.27 -3.25 4.72
C ALA A 43 2.19 -3.24 5.81
N MET A 44 2.25 -2.32 6.78
CA MET A 44 1.22 -2.18 7.82
C MET A 44 -0.16 -1.88 7.23
N ILE A 45 -0.23 -1.00 6.23
CA ILE A 45 -1.49 -0.67 5.55
C ILE A 45 -2.01 -1.86 4.74
N LEU A 46 -1.13 -2.61 4.06
CA LEU A 46 -1.52 -3.84 3.37
C LEU A 46 -2.11 -4.87 4.36
N ALA A 47 -1.44 -5.11 5.49
CA ALA A 47 -1.92 -6.00 6.54
C ALA A 47 -3.26 -5.54 7.14
N PHE A 48 -3.41 -4.24 7.40
CA PHE A 48 -4.67 -3.65 7.88
C PHE A 48 -5.83 -3.89 6.91
N LEU A 49 -5.64 -3.65 5.62
CA LEU A 49 -6.67 -3.88 4.59
C LEU A 49 -7.01 -5.37 4.48
N SER A 50 -6.00 -6.24 4.60
CA SER A 50 -6.18 -7.69 4.59
C SER A 50 -7.02 -8.15 5.78
N GLY A 51 -6.78 -7.58 6.97
CA GLY A 51 -7.60 -7.78 8.15
C GLY A 51 -9.04 -7.31 7.98
N ALA A 52 -9.28 -6.24 7.22
CA ALA A 52 -10.64 -5.78 6.90
C ALA A 52 -11.39 -6.78 5.99
N VAL A 53 -10.72 -7.39 5.02
CA VAL A 53 -11.31 -8.49 4.20
C VAL A 53 -11.68 -9.68 5.08
N TRP A 54 -10.80 -10.05 6.01
CA TRP A 54 -11.04 -11.12 6.98
C TRP A 54 -12.26 -10.80 7.87
N GLY A 55 -12.34 -9.59 8.42
CA GLY A 55 -13.46 -9.13 9.25
C GLY A 55 -14.79 -9.09 8.49
N MET A 56 -14.78 -8.66 7.22
CA MET A 56 -15.95 -8.69 6.34
C MET A 56 -16.45 -10.11 6.07
N ALA A 57 -15.53 -11.08 5.95
CA ALA A 57 -15.90 -12.48 5.76
C ALA A 57 -16.66 -13.06 6.96
N ILE A 58 -16.38 -12.59 8.17
CA ILE A 58 -17.01 -13.07 9.42
C ILE A 58 -18.30 -12.28 9.74
N SER A 59 -18.30 -10.96 9.53
CA SER A 59 -19.37 -10.05 9.99
C SER A 59 -20.64 -10.00 9.10
N GLY A 60 -20.70 -10.79 8.02
CA GLY A 60 -21.77 -10.71 7.02
C GLY A 60 -22.31 -12.04 6.50
N ALA A 61 -22.23 -13.13 7.28
CA ALA A 61 -22.55 -14.49 6.85
C ALA A 61 -24.07 -14.73 6.65
N GLY A 62 -24.59 -14.30 5.50
CA GLY A 62 -25.70 -15.00 4.83
C GLY A 62 -25.16 -16.18 4.02
N ALA A 63 -25.98 -17.21 3.79
CA ALA A 63 -25.59 -18.54 3.29
C ALA A 63 -24.83 -18.58 1.94
N ASP A 64 -24.87 -17.52 1.14
CA ASP A 64 -24.42 -17.54 -0.27
C ASP A 64 -23.14 -16.73 -0.57
N LYS A 65 -22.24 -16.51 0.40
CA LYS A 65 -21.04 -15.69 0.20
C LYS A 65 -19.71 -16.46 0.09
N PRO A 66 -18.74 -15.95 -0.70
CA PRO A 66 -17.52 -16.65 -1.06
C PRO A 66 -16.63 -16.95 0.16
N SER A 67 -16.30 -18.23 0.34
CA SER A 67 -15.56 -18.77 1.49
C SER A 67 -14.09 -18.35 1.58
N ASN A 68 -13.56 -17.68 0.54
CA ASN A 68 -12.13 -17.40 0.41
C ASN A 68 -11.67 -16.06 1.03
N GLY A 69 -12.58 -15.23 1.57
CA GLY A 69 -12.21 -13.95 2.19
C GLY A 69 -11.22 -14.11 3.34
N LEU A 70 -11.34 -15.19 4.12
CA LEU A 70 -10.39 -15.53 5.18
C LEU A 70 -9.00 -15.82 4.61
N THR A 71 -8.94 -16.62 3.53
CA THR A 71 -7.71 -16.97 2.82
C THR A 71 -7.04 -15.75 2.22
N VAL A 72 -7.81 -14.86 1.58
CA VAL A 72 -7.29 -13.60 1.03
C VAL A 72 -6.70 -12.74 2.16
N GLY A 73 -7.43 -12.59 3.27
CA GLY A 73 -6.96 -11.81 4.42
C GLY A 73 -5.63 -12.33 5.00
N ILE A 74 -5.49 -13.64 5.19
CA ILE A 74 -4.23 -14.18 5.73
C ILE A 74 -3.09 -14.11 4.71
N VAL A 75 -3.34 -14.42 3.43
CA VAL A 75 -2.30 -14.40 2.38
C VAL A 75 -1.71 -13.01 2.22
N PHE A 76 -2.54 -11.98 2.09
CA PHE A 76 -2.02 -10.62 1.90
C PHE A 76 -1.34 -10.06 3.17
N SER A 77 -1.77 -10.48 4.37
CA SER A 77 -1.08 -10.14 5.62
C SER A 77 0.32 -10.77 5.68
N LEU A 78 0.46 -12.04 5.30
CA LEU A 78 1.76 -12.72 5.23
C LEU A 78 2.65 -12.16 4.12
N VAL A 79 2.06 -11.78 2.98
CA VAL A 79 2.78 -11.08 1.90
C VAL A 79 3.32 -9.73 2.37
N ALA A 80 2.59 -9.00 3.22
CA ALA A 80 3.09 -7.76 3.81
C ALA A 80 4.34 -8.00 4.66
N VAL A 81 4.34 -9.04 5.50
CA VAL A 81 5.53 -9.46 6.27
C VAL A 81 6.66 -9.90 5.33
N GLY A 82 6.34 -10.71 4.31
CA GLY A 82 7.30 -11.17 3.31
C GLY A 82 7.98 -10.03 2.56
N ALA A 83 7.23 -8.97 2.22
CA ALA A 83 7.79 -7.78 1.57
C ALA A 83 8.87 -7.12 2.45
N LEU A 84 8.65 -7.00 3.76
CA LEU A 84 9.64 -6.43 4.68
C LEU A 84 10.92 -7.26 4.83
N LEU A 85 10.88 -8.55 4.46
CA LEU A 85 12.05 -9.42 4.44
C LEU A 85 12.82 -9.35 3.10
N MET A 86 12.26 -8.71 2.08
CA MET A 86 12.91 -8.54 0.79
C MET A 86 13.80 -7.29 0.77
N PRO A 87 14.93 -7.31 0.03
CA PRO A 87 15.71 -6.12 -0.22
C PRO A 87 14.94 -5.12 -1.09
N LEU A 88 15.25 -3.83 -0.93
CA LEU A 88 14.84 -2.79 -1.87
C LEU A 88 15.60 -2.97 -3.20
N PRO A 89 14.98 -2.71 -4.36
CA PRO A 89 13.61 -2.20 -4.56
C PRO A 89 12.53 -3.29 -4.63
N TYR A 90 12.87 -4.59 -4.51
CA TYR A 90 11.93 -5.71 -4.70
C TYR A 90 10.75 -5.67 -3.73
N SER A 91 10.97 -5.27 -2.47
CA SER A 91 9.89 -5.03 -1.50
C SER A 91 8.83 -4.05 -2.04
N LEU A 92 9.26 -2.94 -2.65
CA LEU A 92 8.34 -1.91 -3.16
C LEU A 92 7.51 -2.44 -4.34
N TYR A 93 8.12 -3.21 -5.24
CA TYR A 93 7.40 -3.86 -6.34
C TYR A 93 6.38 -4.89 -5.82
N MET A 94 6.75 -5.69 -4.82
CA MET A 94 5.86 -6.66 -4.19
C MET A 94 4.65 -5.97 -3.55
N LEU A 95 4.87 -4.85 -2.84
CA LEU A 95 3.80 -4.08 -2.23
C LEU A 95 2.88 -3.41 -3.27
N ILE A 96 3.43 -2.83 -4.34
CA ILE A 96 2.62 -2.30 -5.47
C ILE A 96 1.71 -3.38 -6.03
N ALA A 97 2.28 -4.54 -6.39
CA ALA A 97 1.54 -5.65 -6.94
C ALA A 97 0.44 -6.13 -5.99
N SER A 98 0.75 -6.17 -4.69
CA SER A 98 -0.19 -6.61 -3.66
C SER A 98 -1.34 -5.64 -3.47
N PHE A 99 -1.09 -4.32 -3.41
CA PHE A 99 -2.16 -3.33 -3.34
C PHE A 99 -3.08 -3.39 -4.56
N ALA A 100 -2.51 -3.53 -5.76
CA ALA A 100 -3.27 -3.65 -7.00
C ALA A 100 -4.11 -4.94 -7.02
N LEU A 101 -3.52 -6.09 -6.67
CA LEU A 101 -4.23 -7.37 -6.63
C LEU A 101 -5.36 -7.38 -5.60
N LEU A 102 -5.12 -6.86 -4.39
CA LEU A 102 -6.14 -6.76 -3.35
C LEU A 102 -7.30 -5.88 -3.83
N PHE A 103 -7.00 -4.74 -4.47
CA PHE A 103 -8.02 -3.86 -5.04
C PHE A 103 -8.81 -4.53 -6.18
N LEU A 104 -8.16 -5.29 -7.06
CA LEU A 104 -8.85 -6.04 -8.11
C LEU A 104 -9.83 -7.08 -7.53
N LEU A 105 -9.45 -7.76 -6.44
CA LEU A 105 -10.35 -8.65 -5.72
C LEU A 105 -11.56 -7.88 -5.14
N GLU A 106 -11.35 -6.70 -4.56
CA GLU A 106 -12.43 -5.83 -4.09
C GLU A 106 -13.37 -5.39 -5.23
N VAL A 107 -12.85 -5.12 -6.43
CA VAL A 107 -13.64 -4.81 -7.64
C VAL A 107 -14.50 -6.00 -8.07
N VAL A 108 -13.95 -7.22 -8.08
CA VAL A 108 -14.73 -8.43 -8.37
C VAL A 108 -15.87 -8.61 -7.36
N LEU A 109 -15.58 -8.38 -6.07
CA LEU A 109 -16.58 -8.47 -5.01
C LEU A 109 -17.63 -7.35 -5.09
N MET A 110 -17.28 -6.16 -5.59
CA MET A 110 -18.23 -5.10 -5.90
C MET A 110 -19.21 -5.53 -7.01
N PHE A 111 -18.74 -6.13 -8.09
CA PHE A 111 -19.63 -6.65 -9.15
C PHE A 111 -20.55 -7.77 -8.66
N LYS A 112 -20.14 -8.49 -7.61
CA LYS A 112 -20.98 -9.48 -6.90
C LYS A 112 -21.92 -8.87 -5.85
N GLY A 113 -21.99 -7.53 -5.74
CA GLY A 113 -22.85 -6.82 -4.79
C GLY A 113 -22.39 -6.89 -3.33
N ILE A 114 -21.16 -7.34 -3.07
CA ILE A 114 -20.62 -7.49 -1.70
C ILE A 114 -20.08 -6.16 -1.18
N TYR A 115 -19.30 -5.44 -2.01
CA TYR A 115 -18.85 -4.08 -1.69
C TYR A 115 -19.68 -3.03 -2.41
N PRO A 116 -20.06 -1.93 -1.74
CA PRO A 116 -20.77 -0.84 -2.38
C PRO A 116 -19.85 -0.04 -3.31
N PHE A 117 -20.38 0.41 -4.45
CA PHE A 117 -19.61 1.15 -5.47
C PHE A 117 -18.79 2.33 -4.93
N TRP A 118 -19.35 3.11 -3.99
CA TRP A 118 -18.65 4.26 -3.42
C TRP A 118 -17.37 3.86 -2.66
N TYR A 119 -17.35 2.69 -2.02
CA TYR A 119 -16.20 2.19 -1.28
C TYR A 119 -15.11 1.78 -2.27
N THR A 120 -15.47 1.05 -3.32
CA THR A 120 -14.52 0.64 -4.36
C THR A 120 -13.92 1.83 -5.09
N MET A 121 -14.69 2.89 -5.37
CA MET A 121 -14.14 4.13 -5.94
C MET A 121 -13.17 4.84 -5.00
N MET A 122 -13.47 4.89 -3.71
CA MET A 122 -12.52 5.40 -2.72
C MET A 122 -11.23 4.57 -2.73
N ARG A 123 -11.33 3.24 -2.69
CA ARG A 123 -10.18 2.32 -2.72
C ARG A 123 -9.36 2.49 -4.00
N ALA A 124 -9.99 2.74 -5.14
CA ALA A 124 -9.31 3.01 -6.40
C ALA A 124 -8.40 4.24 -6.28
N LEU A 125 -8.93 5.36 -5.77
CA LEU A 125 -8.16 6.59 -5.59
C LEU A 125 -7.01 6.42 -4.60
N LEU A 126 -7.28 5.81 -3.43
CA LEU A 126 -6.24 5.57 -2.42
C LEU A 126 -5.13 4.68 -2.97
N THR A 127 -5.49 3.59 -3.65
CA THR A 127 -4.53 2.67 -4.25
C THR A 127 -3.70 3.36 -5.33
N ALA A 128 -4.31 4.17 -6.19
CA ALA A 128 -3.60 4.94 -7.19
C ALA A 128 -2.56 5.88 -6.57
N VAL A 129 -2.91 6.62 -5.51
CA VAL A 129 -1.95 7.50 -4.81
C VAL A 129 -0.80 6.68 -4.20
N VAL A 130 -1.09 5.57 -3.53
CA VAL A 130 -0.08 4.69 -2.95
C VAL A 130 0.90 4.16 -4.01
N VAL A 131 0.38 3.72 -5.16
CA VAL A 131 1.19 3.23 -6.29
C VAL A 131 2.06 4.34 -6.85
N VAL A 132 1.52 5.55 -7.05
CA VAL A 132 2.29 6.71 -7.51
C VAL A 132 3.42 7.04 -6.53
N CYS A 133 3.17 7.03 -5.22
CA CYS A 133 4.22 7.24 -4.22
C CYS A 133 5.33 6.18 -4.29
N HIS A 134 4.98 4.90 -4.48
CA HIS A 134 5.99 3.85 -4.62
C HIS A 134 6.80 4.00 -5.91
N LEU A 135 6.15 4.29 -7.03
CA LEU A 135 6.83 4.47 -8.32
C LEU A 135 7.77 5.67 -8.28
N PHE A 136 7.33 6.78 -7.67
CA PHE A 136 8.18 7.94 -7.44
C PHE A 136 9.39 7.59 -6.56
N LEU A 137 9.18 6.86 -5.47
CA LEU A 137 10.26 6.46 -4.58
C LEU A 137 11.27 5.54 -5.29
N ILE A 138 10.79 4.58 -6.09
CA ILE A 138 11.64 3.71 -6.91
C ILE A 138 12.46 4.55 -7.90
N TYR A 139 11.82 5.49 -8.60
CA TYR A 139 12.48 6.41 -9.52
C TYR A 139 13.60 7.20 -8.81
N TRP A 140 13.30 7.77 -7.64
CA TRP A 140 14.27 8.54 -6.85
C TRP A 140 15.47 7.71 -6.39
N LEU A 141 15.23 6.49 -5.90
CA LEU A 141 16.30 5.58 -5.47
C LEU A 141 17.20 5.16 -6.63
N ASN A 142 16.63 4.98 -7.83
CA ASN A 142 17.41 4.71 -9.03
C ASN A 142 18.26 5.92 -9.42
N ASP A 143 17.73 7.14 -9.38
CA ASP A 143 18.50 8.36 -9.67
C ASP A 143 19.70 8.54 -8.72
N ILE A 144 19.53 8.27 -7.41
CA ILE A 144 20.64 8.30 -6.44
C ILE A 144 21.73 7.29 -6.83
N SER A 145 21.36 6.08 -7.23
CA SER A 145 22.33 5.05 -7.63
C SER A 145 23.04 5.34 -8.96
N VAL A 146 22.45 6.22 -9.80
CA VAL A 146 23.01 6.62 -11.10
C VAL A 146 23.93 7.85 -10.96
N MET A 147 23.82 8.64 -9.89
CA MET A 147 24.82 9.68 -9.61
C MET A 147 26.14 9.01 -9.20
N PRO A 148 27.18 9.01 -10.06
CA PRO A 148 28.51 8.65 -9.60
C PRO A 148 28.92 9.70 -8.57
N MET A 149 29.79 9.32 -7.62
CA MET A 149 30.49 10.27 -6.76
C MET A 149 31.35 11.24 -7.60
N SER A 150 30.74 12.24 -8.24
CA SER A 150 31.42 13.27 -9.02
C SER A 150 31.48 14.61 -8.27
N VAL A 151 31.49 14.57 -6.93
CA VAL A 151 31.94 15.70 -6.11
C VAL A 151 32.89 15.19 -5.01
N SER A 152 34.10 14.83 -5.43
CA SER A 152 35.31 15.31 -4.78
C SER A 152 36.36 15.48 -5.87
N PRO A 153 36.82 16.71 -6.09
CA PRO A 153 38.23 16.95 -5.74
C PRO A 153 38.46 18.30 -5.04
N ALA A 154 39.48 18.26 -4.17
CA ALA A 154 40.20 19.33 -3.47
C ALA A 154 39.55 19.90 -2.20
#